data_AF-A0A0F9GPQ6-F1
#
_entry.id   AF-A0A0F9GPQ6-F1
#
_cell.length_a   1.000
_cell.length_b   1.000
_cell.length_c   1.000
_cell.angle_alpha   90.00
_cell.angle_beta   90.00
_cell.angle_gamma   90.00
#
_symmetry.space_group_name_H-M   'P 1'
#
loop_
_entity.id
_entity.type
_entity.pdbx_description
1 polymer ?
#
loop_
_entity_poly.entity_id
_entity_poly.type
_entity_poly.pdbx_seq_one_letter_code
_entity_poly.pdbx_strand_id
1 'polypeptide(L)'
;MAEDNKPVVLTFSGGINARQRSADINIEECTEGENFNLNFQSAVLAPRDQFGVVAIAPNGQPIYMISQLVKLDGTLSTIIQAGGTVYSWDGTPAGFTEVGTVSPDARLRGPIDSNFTLDSFIILTDLAKKENVKKWNGETFQDFEHNLGVNFKAKYISVQNERA
;
A
#
# COMPACT_ATOMS: atom_id res chain seq x y z
N MET A 1 35.08 20.60 -15.78
CA MET A 1 35.02 19.57 -16.82
C MET A 1 33.78 18.74 -16.54
N ALA A 2 32.64 19.18 -17.05
CA ALA A 2 31.35 18.49 -16.92
C ALA A 2 31.00 17.97 -18.32
N GLU A 3 31.61 16.85 -18.68
CA GLU A 3 31.24 16.06 -19.85
C GLU A 3 30.58 14.78 -19.34
N ASP A 4 29.56 14.34 -20.06
CA ASP A 4 28.75 13.13 -19.84
C ASP A 4 27.60 13.21 -18.81
N ASN A 5 26.63 14.08 -19.09
CA ASN A 5 25.24 13.84 -18.68
C ASN A 5 24.42 13.40 -19.91
N LYS A 6 24.86 12.31 -20.54
CA LYS A 6 24.10 11.69 -21.65
C LYS A 6 22.84 11.04 -21.10
N PRO A 7 21.67 11.17 -21.76
CA PRO A 7 20.47 10.48 -21.31
C PRO A 7 20.71 8.97 -21.37
N VAL A 8 20.73 8.33 -20.20
CA VAL A 8 20.79 6.87 -20.09
C VAL A 8 19.38 6.35 -20.34
N VAL A 9 19.18 5.71 -21.49
CA VAL A 9 17.93 5.01 -21.78
C VAL A 9 17.96 3.70 -21.01
N LEU A 10 17.20 3.64 -19.91
CA LEU A 10 17.00 2.40 -19.16
C LEU A 10 15.96 1.55 -19.89
N THR A 11 16.41 0.46 -20.49
CA THR A 11 15.53 -0.58 -21.00
C THR A 11 15.44 -1.68 -19.96
N PHE A 12 14.26 -1.90 -19.42
CA PHE A 12 13.99 -3.09 -18.60
C PHE A 12 13.66 -4.23 -19.56
N SER A 13 14.46 -5.29 -19.55
CA SER A 13 14.08 -6.50 -20.29
C SER A 13 12.78 -7.08 -19.73
N GLY A 14 12.16 -7.94 -20.52
CA GLY A 14 10.90 -8.56 -20.14
C GLY A 14 11.05 -9.30 -18.81
N GLY A 15 10.34 -8.83 -17.78
CA GLY A 15 10.21 -9.54 -16.51
C GLY A 15 9.62 -10.94 -16.71
N ILE A 16 9.50 -11.71 -15.63
CA ILE A 16 9.19 -13.16 -15.65
C ILE A 16 7.95 -13.58 -16.48
N ASN A 17 7.08 -12.63 -16.86
CA ASN A 17 5.87 -12.83 -17.67
C ASN A 17 5.79 -11.96 -18.94
N ALA A 18 6.88 -11.37 -19.42
CA ALA A 18 6.93 -10.59 -20.66
C ALA A 18 7.73 -11.34 -21.75
N ARG A 19 7.29 -11.22 -23.01
CA ARG A 19 8.02 -11.82 -24.15
C ARG A 19 9.35 -11.10 -24.34
N GLN A 20 10.45 -11.76 -23.99
CA GLN A 20 11.80 -11.24 -24.18
C GLN A 20 12.20 -11.34 -25.66
N ARG A 21 12.69 -10.24 -26.26
CA ARG A 21 13.43 -10.30 -27.52
C ARG A 21 14.90 -10.55 -27.20
N SER A 22 15.59 -11.39 -27.96
CA SER A 22 17.00 -11.73 -27.74
C SER A 22 17.95 -10.52 -27.80
N ALA A 23 17.53 -9.41 -28.41
CA ALA A 23 18.28 -8.15 -28.45
C ALA A 23 18.13 -7.29 -27.19
N ASP A 24 17.08 -7.54 -26.39
CA ASP A 24 16.80 -6.83 -25.14
C ASP A 24 17.40 -7.57 -23.93
N ILE A 25 18.01 -8.75 -24.13
CA ILE A 25 18.71 -9.52 -23.10
C ILE A 25 20.18 -9.14 -23.17
N ASN A 26 20.61 -8.21 -22.32
CA ASN A 26 22.04 -7.98 -22.17
C ASN A 26 22.65 -9.17 -21.41
N ILE A 27 23.79 -9.69 -21.86
CA ILE A 27 24.47 -10.83 -21.22
C ILE A 27 24.94 -10.49 -19.79
N GLU A 28 25.01 -9.20 -19.48
CA GLU A 28 25.30 -8.64 -18.15
C GLU A 28 24.04 -8.37 -17.32
N GLU A 29 22.84 -8.61 -17.86
CA GLU A 29 21.59 -8.39 -17.14
C GLU A 29 21.31 -9.56 -16.19
N CYS A 30 21.06 -9.22 -14.92
CA CYS A 30 20.85 -10.19 -13.87
C CYS A 30 19.51 -10.92 -14.08
N THR A 31 19.57 -12.20 -14.45
CA THR A 31 18.38 -13.05 -14.65
C THR A 31 17.83 -13.63 -13.34
N GLU A 32 18.64 -13.66 -12.28
CA GLU A 32 18.35 -14.17 -10.94
C GLU A 32 19.43 -13.65 -9.96
N GLY A 33 19.10 -13.34 -8.70
CA GLY A 33 20.11 -12.91 -7.72
C GLY A 33 19.60 -12.04 -6.56
N GLU A 34 20.55 -11.45 -5.83
CA GLU A 34 20.29 -10.55 -4.71
C GLU A 34 19.88 -9.13 -5.19
N ASN A 35 19.17 -8.39 -4.34
CA ASN A 35 18.80 -7.01 -4.66
C ASN A 35 20.01 -6.08 -4.46
N PHE A 36 20.42 -5.39 -5.52
CA PHE A 36 21.51 -4.42 -5.49
C PHE A 36 20.97 -2.98 -5.53
N ASN A 37 21.75 -2.05 -5.01
CA ASN A 37 21.49 -0.63 -5.16
C ASN A 37 21.80 -0.21 -6.60
N LEU A 38 20.81 0.36 -7.30
CA LEU A 38 20.98 0.81 -8.68
C LEU A 38 21.65 2.18 -8.69
N ASN A 39 22.90 2.24 -9.13
CA ASN A 39 23.64 3.48 -9.30
C ASN A 39 24.06 3.65 -10.77
N PHE A 40 23.49 4.62 -11.47
CA PHE A 40 23.76 4.88 -12.88
C PHE A 40 25.21 5.30 -13.18
N GLN A 41 25.98 5.67 -12.15
CA GLN A 41 27.37 6.11 -12.29
C GLN A 41 28.37 5.03 -11.88
N SER A 42 27.91 3.86 -11.43
CA SER A 42 28.77 2.78 -10.93
C SER A 42 28.34 1.43 -11.52
N ALA A 43 29.26 0.76 -12.20
CA ALA A 43 29.09 -0.62 -12.64
C ALA A 43 29.28 -1.65 -11.51
N VAL A 44 29.71 -1.21 -10.32
CA VAL A 44 29.88 -2.09 -9.16
C VAL A 44 28.53 -2.37 -8.51
N LEU A 45 28.20 -3.65 -8.36
CA LEU A 45 27.02 -4.12 -7.63
C LEU A 45 27.25 -3.96 -6.12
N ALA A 46 26.56 -2.99 -5.52
CA ALA A 46 26.51 -2.83 -4.07
C ALA A 46 25.21 -3.44 -3.54
N PRO A 47 25.22 -4.25 -2.46
CA PRO A 47 24.00 -4.73 -1.84
C PRO A 47 23.05 -3.58 -1.55
N ARG A 48 21.74 -3.77 -1.75
CA ARG A 48 20.73 -2.77 -1.41
C ARG A 48 20.77 -2.49 0.09
N ASP A 49 20.65 -1.22 0.46
CA ASP A 49 20.48 -0.83 1.86
C ASP A 49 19.29 -1.56 2.48
N GLN A 50 19.43 -1.87 3.79
CA GLN A 50 18.32 -2.42 4.56
C GLN A 50 17.08 -1.51 4.45
N PHE A 51 15.90 -2.10 4.49
CA PHE A 51 14.68 -1.33 4.60
C PHE A 51 14.72 -0.52 5.91
N GLY A 52 14.82 0.80 5.79
CA GLY A 52 14.79 1.70 6.92
C GLY A 52 13.42 1.70 7.59
N VAL A 53 13.41 1.71 8.92
CA VAL A 53 12.18 1.97 9.68
C VAL A 53 11.79 3.42 9.44
N VAL A 54 10.67 3.65 8.76
CA VAL A 54 10.14 5.00 8.53
C VAL A 54 9.51 5.54 9.82
N ALA A 55 8.75 4.71 10.53
CA ALA A 55 8.04 5.12 11.73
C ALA A 55 7.69 3.90 12.61
N ILE A 56 7.38 4.16 13.88
CA ILE A 56 6.86 3.17 14.83
C ILE A 56 5.51 3.68 15.33
N ALA A 57 4.48 2.83 15.32
CA ALA A 57 3.17 3.21 15.83
C ALA A 57 3.27 3.64 17.32
N PRO A 58 2.56 4.69 17.76
CA PRO A 58 2.70 5.24 19.11
C PRO A 58 2.48 4.24 20.23
N ASN A 59 1.62 3.24 20.01
CA ASN A 59 1.32 2.19 20.99
C ASN A 59 2.30 1.00 20.98
N GLY A 60 3.31 1.01 20.11
CA GLY A 60 4.32 -0.05 20.01
C GLY A 60 3.77 -1.42 19.58
N GLN A 61 2.52 -1.49 19.13
CA GLN A 61 1.88 -2.74 18.74
C GLN A 61 2.23 -3.15 17.31
N PRO A 62 2.13 -4.44 16.97
CA PRO A 62 2.29 -4.91 15.60
C PRO A 62 1.30 -4.24 14.64
N ILE A 63 1.76 -3.93 13.44
CA ILE A 63 0.91 -3.42 12.37
C ILE A 63 0.13 -4.59 11.76
N TYR A 64 -1.20 -4.51 11.83
CA TYR A 64 -2.09 -5.54 11.31
C TYR A 64 -2.75 -5.15 9.99
N MET A 65 -2.74 -3.86 9.63
CA MET A 65 -3.26 -3.33 8.38
C MET A 65 -2.56 -2.03 8.02
N ILE A 66 -2.30 -1.87 6.72
CA ILE A 66 -2.00 -0.58 6.08
C ILE A 66 -2.93 -0.51 4.87
N SER A 67 -3.61 0.60 4.66
CA SER A 67 -4.46 0.83 3.49
C SER A 67 -4.42 2.30 3.11
N GLN A 68 -4.64 2.58 1.82
CA GLN A 68 -4.57 3.93 1.29
C GLN A 68 -5.85 4.25 0.55
N LEU A 69 -6.45 5.38 0.93
CA LEU A 69 -7.50 6.04 0.18
C LEU A 69 -6.85 6.98 -0.83
N VAL A 70 -7.14 6.74 -2.10
CA VAL A 70 -6.89 7.66 -3.21
C VAL A 70 -8.13 8.54 -3.36
N LYS A 71 -7.98 9.84 -3.16
CA LYS A 71 -9.05 10.83 -3.33
C LYS A 71 -9.12 11.33 -4.79
N LEU A 72 -10.23 11.98 -5.15
CA LEU A 72 -10.43 12.56 -6.49
C LEU A 72 -9.37 13.60 -6.88
N ASP A 73 -8.84 14.32 -5.90
CA ASP A 73 -7.78 15.33 -6.09
C ASP A 73 -6.39 14.71 -6.27
N GLY A 74 -6.29 13.38 -6.30
CA GLY A 74 -5.03 12.64 -6.41
C GLY A 74 -4.24 12.55 -5.11
N THR A 75 -4.73 13.12 -4.01
CA THR A 75 -4.08 13.00 -2.71
C THR A 75 -4.35 11.62 -2.10
N LEU A 76 -3.40 11.18 -1.26
CA LEU A 76 -3.48 9.90 -0.56
C LEU A 76 -3.76 10.14 0.92
N SER A 77 -4.68 9.38 1.50
CA SER A 77 -4.86 9.28 2.94
C SER A 77 -4.52 7.86 3.39
N THR A 78 -3.53 7.72 4.26
CA THR A 78 -3.08 6.42 4.76
C THR A 78 -3.74 6.13 6.10
N ILE A 79 -4.29 4.93 6.23
CA ILE A 79 -4.83 4.39 7.49
C ILE A 79 -4.05 3.14 7.90
N ILE A 80 -3.76 3.02 9.19
CA ILE A 80 -2.92 1.98 9.77
C ILE A 80 -3.61 1.41 11.01
N GLN A 81 -3.70 0.09 11.10
CA GLN A 81 -4.08 -0.60 12.33
C GLN A 81 -2.81 -1.07 13.06
N ALA A 82 -2.63 -0.66 14.31
CA ALA A 82 -1.60 -1.18 15.19
C ALA A 82 -2.27 -1.78 16.44
N GLY A 83 -2.22 -3.11 16.59
CA GLY A 83 -2.99 -3.79 17.63
C GLY A 83 -4.50 -3.57 17.46
N GLY A 84 -5.15 -3.07 18.51
CA GLY A 84 -6.56 -2.66 18.49
C GLY A 84 -6.81 -1.19 18.14
N THR A 85 -5.76 -0.39 17.91
CA THR A 85 -5.91 1.05 17.60
C THR A 85 -5.76 1.27 16.10
N VAL A 86 -6.56 2.18 15.55
CA VAL A 86 -6.51 2.60 14.15
C VAL A 86 -6.08 4.07 14.08
N TYR A 87 -5.09 4.34 13.23
CA TYR A 87 -4.50 5.65 13.04
C TYR A 87 -4.63 6.09 11.58
N SER A 88 -4.89 7.37 11.34
CA SER A 88 -4.48 8.01 10.09
C SER A 88 -3.00 8.40 10.18
N TRP A 89 -2.27 8.28 9.08
CA TRP A 89 -0.83 8.55 9.03
C TRP A 89 -0.47 9.49 7.88
N ASP A 90 0.31 10.54 8.17
CA ASP A 90 0.74 11.55 7.20
C ASP A 90 2.05 11.19 6.44
N GLY A 91 2.68 10.06 6.77
CA GLY A 91 3.94 9.61 6.17
C GLY A 91 5.20 10.01 6.94
N THR A 92 5.09 10.77 8.03
CA THR A 92 6.22 11.18 8.87
C THR A 92 6.37 10.30 10.12
N PRO A 93 7.56 10.24 10.76
CA PRO A 93 7.77 9.40 11.95
C PRO A 93 6.81 9.65 13.11
N ALA A 94 6.30 10.88 13.26
CA ALA A 94 5.37 11.28 14.32
C ALA A 94 3.92 11.47 13.84
N GLY A 95 3.65 11.20 12.56
CA GLY A 95 2.41 11.56 11.86
C GLY A 95 1.16 10.75 12.19
N PHE A 96 1.12 10.05 13.32
CA PHE A 96 0.01 9.18 13.68
C PHE A 96 -1.05 9.96 14.43
N THR A 97 -2.28 9.97 13.90
CA THR A 97 -3.46 10.51 14.57
C THR A 97 -4.44 9.37 14.79
N GLU A 98 -4.85 9.13 16.03
CA GLU A 98 -5.84 8.09 16.34
C GLU A 98 -7.20 8.47 15.74
N VAL A 99 -7.79 7.55 14.96
CA VAL A 99 -9.09 7.74 14.29
C VAL A 99 -10.14 6.74 14.75
N GLY A 100 -9.76 5.74 15.54
CA GLY A 100 -10.69 4.79 16.14
C GLY A 100 -10.02 3.56 16.74
N THR A 101 -10.86 2.64 17.20
CA THR A 101 -10.43 1.36 17.76
C THR A 101 -11.21 0.20 17.15
N VAL A 102 -10.59 -0.97 17.18
CA VAL A 102 -11.13 -2.25 16.74
C VAL A 102 -10.69 -3.35 17.71
N SER A 103 -11.27 -4.53 17.60
CA SER A 103 -10.79 -5.72 18.29
C SER A 103 -9.29 -5.94 18.02
N PRO A 104 -8.46 -6.21 19.06
CA PRO A 104 -7.04 -6.56 18.87
C PRO A 104 -6.81 -7.81 18.02
N ASP A 105 -7.83 -8.67 17.91
CA ASP A 105 -7.82 -9.87 17.08
C ASP A 105 -8.24 -9.60 15.62
N ALA A 106 -8.68 -8.39 15.30
CA ALA A 106 -9.04 -8.00 13.94
C ALA A 106 -7.81 -7.96 13.03
N ARG A 107 -8.01 -8.32 11.77
CA ARG A 107 -7.01 -8.28 10.70
C ARG A 107 -7.63 -7.57 9.50
N LEU A 108 -7.73 -6.25 9.60
CA LEU A 108 -8.36 -5.40 8.58
C LEU A 108 -7.60 -5.44 7.25
N ARG A 109 -8.30 -5.32 6.13
CA ARG A 109 -7.76 -5.27 4.77
C ARG A 109 -8.55 -4.27 3.94
N GLY A 110 -7.86 -3.32 3.35
CA GLY A 110 -8.37 -2.41 2.34
C GLY A 110 -7.53 -2.51 1.08
N PRO A 111 -7.78 -3.50 0.20
CA PRO A 111 -7.11 -3.53 -1.09
C PRO A 111 -7.46 -2.28 -1.89
N ILE A 112 -6.58 -1.90 -2.82
CA ILE A 112 -6.80 -0.72 -3.68
C ILE A 112 -8.09 -0.82 -4.49
N ASP A 113 -8.52 -2.04 -4.83
CA ASP A 113 -9.76 -2.32 -5.56
C ASP A 113 -11.03 -2.07 -4.73
N SER A 114 -10.91 -1.86 -3.42
CA SER A 114 -12.00 -1.46 -2.52
C SER A 114 -12.15 0.05 -2.39
N ASN A 115 -11.49 0.81 -3.26
CA ASN A 115 -11.51 2.27 -3.25
C ASN A 115 -12.65 2.80 -4.12
N PHE A 116 -13.57 3.52 -3.48
CA PHE A 116 -14.64 4.29 -4.07
C PHE A 116 -14.12 5.71 -4.25
N THR A 117 -13.39 5.93 -5.34
CA THR A 117 -12.73 7.21 -5.57
C THR A 117 -13.76 8.34 -5.77
N LEU A 118 -14.89 8.07 -6.44
CA LEU A 118 -15.96 9.05 -6.67
C LEU A 118 -16.51 9.64 -5.36
N ASP A 119 -16.78 8.78 -4.38
CA ASP A 119 -17.28 9.18 -3.06
C ASP A 119 -16.15 9.38 -2.03
N SER A 120 -14.89 9.28 -2.45
CA SER A 120 -13.68 9.43 -1.64
C SER A 120 -13.67 8.58 -0.37
N PHE A 121 -13.92 7.28 -0.49
CA PHE A 121 -13.75 6.35 0.62
C PHE A 121 -13.21 4.98 0.20
N ILE A 122 -12.61 4.27 1.15
CA ILE A 122 -12.23 2.87 0.99
C ILE A 122 -13.07 1.99 1.91
N ILE A 123 -13.41 0.80 1.43
CA ILE A 123 -14.01 -0.24 2.25
C ILE A 123 -12.92 -1.15 2.82
N LEU A 124 -13.03 -1.42 4.12
CA LEU A 124 -12.11 -2.26 4.87
C LEU A 124 -12.85 -3.49 5.39
N THR A 125 -12.33 -4.67 5.09
CA THR A 125 -12.86 -5.96 5.53
C THR A 125 -11.97 -6.61 6.56
N ASP A 126 -12.51 -7.48 7.41
CA ASP A 126 -11.72 -8.18 8.44
C ASP A 126 -11.56 -9.66 8.09
N LEU A 127 -10.31 -10.11 7.90
CA LEU A 127 -10.01 -11.53 7.65
C LEU A 127 -10.44 -12.43 8.81
N ALA A 128 -10.39 -11.92 10.05
CA ALA A 128 -10.78 -12.64 11.26
C ALA A 128 -12.30 -12.57 11.55
N LYS A 129 -13.06 -11.75 10.79
CA LYS A 129 -14.50 -11.49 10.98
C LYS A 129 -14.87 -11.08 12.43
N LYS A 130 -13.97 -10.40 13.14
CA LYS A 130 -14.22 -9.80 14.45
C LYS A 130 -15.00 -8.51 14.27
N GLU A 131 -14.54 -7.67 13.36
CA GLU A 131 -15.18 -6.39 13.03
C GLU A 131 -16.26 -6.52 11.96
N ASN A 132 -17.20 -5.57 11.97
CA ASN A 132 -18.03 -5.28 10.82
C ASN A 132 -17.18 -4.69 9.68
N VAL A 133 -17.69 -4.74 8.46
CA VAL A 133 -17.08 -4.02 7.33
C VAL A 133 -17.01 -2.54 7.70
N LYS A 134 -15.82 -1.95 7.58
CA LYS A 134 -15.56 -0.54 7.93
C LYS A 134 -15.42 0.30 6.68
N LYS A 135 -15.59 1.61 6.87
CA LYS A 135 -15.39 2.65 5.87
C LYS A 135 -14.37 3.65 6.41
N TRP A 136 -13.46 4.07 5.53
CA TRP A 136 -12.55 5.20 5.78
C TRP A 136 -12.67 6.21 4.65
N ASN A 137 -13.00 7.47 4.97
CA ASN A 137 -13.15 8.56 3.99
C ASN A 137 -12.01 9.61 4.04
N GLY A 138 -10.94 9.31 4.77
CA GLY A 138 -9.82 10.25 4.94
C GLY A 138 -9.90 11.11 6.20
N GLU A 139 -11.03 11.08 6.92
CA GLU A 139 -11.25 11.84 8.16
C GLU A 139 -11.90 10.99 9.24
N THR A 140 -12.91 10.20 8.88
CA THR A 140 -13.72 9.38 9.78
C THR A 140 -13.56 7.89 9.46
N PHE A 141 -13.32 7.10 10.52
CA PHE A 141 -13.29 5.64 10.48
C PHE A 141 -14.54 5.11 11.19
N GLN A 142 -15.39 4.39 10.46
CA GLN A 142 -16.69 3.95 10.99
C GLN A 142 -17.17 2.64 10.34
N ASP A 143 -18.26 2.08 10.84
CA ASP A 143 -18.95 0.96 10.20
C ASP A 143 -19.50 1.39 8.82
N PHE A 144 -19.41 0.50 7.84
CA PHE A 144 -19.99 0.73 6.52
C PHE A 144 -21.51 0.65 6.63
N GLU A 145 -22.19 1.74 6.29
CA GLU A 145 -23.66 1.80 6.32
C GLU A 145 -24.25 0.89 5.25
N HIS A 146 -25.20 0.05 5.64
CA HIS A 146 -25.84 -0.91 4.74
C HIS A 146 -27.27 -1.25 5.18
N ASN A 147 -28.11 -1.70 4.25
CA ASN A 147 -29.51 -2.04 4.50
C ASN A 147 -29.77 -3.56 4.63
N LEU A 148 -28.76 -4.35 5.01
CA LEU A 148 -28.88 -5.81 5.12
C LEU A 148 -29.67 -6.30 6.35
N GLY A 149 -29.99 -5.42 7.31
CA GLY A 149 -30.72 -5.78 8.53
C GLY A 149 -29.95 -6.69 9.51
N VAL A 150 -28.67 -6.96 9.23
CA VAL A 150 -27.77 -7.83 10.02
C VAL A 150 -26.37 -7.24 10.08
N ASN A 151 -25.53 -7.68 11.01
CA ASN A 151 -24.11 -7.30 11.04
C ASN A 151 -23.40 -7.75 9.76
N PHE A 152 -22.89 -6.81 8.97
CA PHE A 152 -22.15 -7.13 7.75
C PHE A 152 -20.69 -7.41 8.06
N LYS A 153 -20.30 -8.68 7.96
CA LYS A 153 -18.91 -9.14 8.13
C LYS A 153 -18.44 -9.89 6.89
N ALA A 154 -17.37 -9.42 6.27
CA ALA A 154 -16.79 -10.03 5.09
C ALA A 154 -15.28 -10.21 5.25
N LYS A 155 -14.72 -11.27 4.64
CA LYS A 155 -13.27 -11.45 4.52
C LYS A 155 -12.70 -10.69 3.33
N TYR A 156 -13.47 -10.66 2.24
CA TYR A 156 -13.14 -10.02 0.99
C TYR A 156 -14.36 -9.29 0.48
N ILE A 157 -14.14 -8.16 -0.17
CA ILE A 157 -15.15 -7.43 -0.92
C ILE A 157 -14.52 -6.95 -2.22
N SER A 158 -15.31 -6.96 -3.28
CA SER A 158 -14.97 -6.38 -4.57
C SER A 158 -16.11 -5.48 -5.00
N VAL A 159 -15.79 -4.30 -5.49
CA VAL A 159 -16.78 -3.36 -5.98
C VAL A 159 -16.91 -3.55 -7.48
N GLN A 160 -18.14 -3.74 -7.96
CA GLN A 160 -18.40 -3.90 -9.38
C GLN A 160 -19.62 -3.05 -9.75
N ASN A 161 -19.56 -2.42 -10.93
CA ASN A 161 -20.64 -1.60 -11.48
C ASN A 161 -21.13 -0.51 -10.51
N GLU A 162 -20.21 0.20 -9.86
CA GLU A 162 -20.53 1.42 -9.12
C GLU A 162 -21.31 2.36 -10.05
N ARG A 163 -22.56 2.67 -9.70
CA ARG A 163 -23.39 3.58 -10.50
C ARG A 163 -22.99 5.01 -10.15
N ALA A 164 -22.62 5.77 -11.19
CA ALA A 164 -22.52 7.22 -11.16
C ALA A 164 -23.86 7.90 -10.90
#